data_AF-A0A9X4BWF6-F1
#
_entry.id   AF-A0A9X4BWF6-F1
#
_cell.length_a   1.000
_cell.length_b   1.000
_cell.length_c   1.000
_cell.angle_alpha   90.00
_cell.angle_beta   90.00
_cell.angle_gamma   90.00
#
_symmetry.space_group_name_H-M   'P 1'
#
loop_
_entity.id
_entity.type
_entity.pdbx_description
1 polymer ?
#
loop_
_entity_poly.entity_id
_entity_poly.type
_entity_poly.pdbx_seq_one_letter_code
_entity_poly.pdbx_strand_id
1 'polypeptide(L)' 'MVLIGYARVSTAEQDTALQTDALRKAGCERVFEDTASGAKADRPGLADALAYLRAGDVLAVWRLDRLGRS' A
#
# COMPACT_ATOMS: atom_id res chain seq x y z
N MET A 1 -17.02 -2.03 6.93
CA MET A 1 -16.15 -0.92 6.48
C MET A 1 -14.82 -1.10 7.19
N VAL A 2 -13.82 -1.54 6.44
CA VAL A 2 -12.46 -1.81 6.94
C VAL A 2 -11.47 -0.90 6.22
N LEU A 3 -10.43 -0.47 6.94
CA LEU A 3 -9.30 0.24 6.35
C LEU A 3 -8.20 -0.76 5.98
N ILE A 4 -7.81 -0.79 4.71
CA ILE A 4 -6.72 -1.63 4.18
C ILE A 4 -5.58 -0.71 3.77
N GLY A 5 -4.38 -0.96 4.28
CA GLY A 5 -3.20 -0.16 3.98
C GLY A 5 -2.42 -0.71 2.79
N TYR A 6 -1.83 0.19 2.00
CA TYR A 6 -0.83 -0.16 1.00
C TYR A 6 0.42 0.74 1.13
N ALA A 7 1.58 0.11 1.24
CA ALA A 7 2.89 0.75 1.31
C ALA A 7 3.75 0.34 0.12
N ARG A 8 4.57 1.28 -0.39
CA ARG A 8 5.45 1.00 -1.54
C ARG A 8 6.77 1.72 -1.41
N VAL A 9 7.83 1.01 -1.73
CA VAL A 9 9.18 1.56 -1.95
C VAL A 9 9.67 1.22 -3.35
N SER A 10 10.58 2.04 -3.89
CA SER A 10 11.08 1.87 -5.26
C SER A 10 12.29 0.94 -5.34
N THR A 11 13.06 0.82 -4.26
CA THR A 11 14.24 -0.06 -4.15
C THR A 11 14.22 -0.82 -2.82
N ALA A 12 14.91 -1.97 -2.77
CA ALA A 12 14.98 -2.80 -1.56
C ALA A 12 15.78 -2.14 -0.42
N GLU A 13 16.59 -1.13 -0.73
CA GLU A 13 17.33 -0.32 0.25
C GLU A 13 16.44 0.69 0.98
N GLN A 14 15.22 0.92 0.49
CA GLN A 14 14.24 1.78 1.13
C GLN A 14 13.34 0.96 2.05
N ASP A 15 13.08 1.47 3.25
CA ASP A 15 12.26 0.79 4.25
C ASP A 15 10.79 1.23 4.17
N THR A 16 9.87 0.27 4.21
CA THR A 16 8.43 0.51 4.32
C THR A 16 7.97 0.75 5.75
N ALA A 17 8.81 0.53 6.76
CA ALA A 17 8.46 0.56 8.19
C ALA A 17 7.73 1.84 8.61
N LEU A 18 8.20 3.03 8.17
CA LEU A 18 7.53 4.30 8.49
C LEU A 18 6.13 4.40 7.86
N GLN A 19 5.94 3.86 6.64
CA GLN A 19 4.62 3.85 6.00
C GLN A 19 3.70 2.86 6.70
N THR A 20 4.21 1.66 6.99
CA THR A 20 3.46 0.58 7.63
C THR A 20 3.04 0.97 9.05
N ASP A 21 3.92 1.62 9.82
CA ASP A 21 3.60 2.18 11.14
C ASP A 21 2.52 3.27 11.05
N ALA A 22 2.64 4.21 10.11
CA ALA A 22 1.63 5.24 9.90
C ALA A 22 0.26 4.65 9.49
N LEU A 23 0.24 3.65 8.62
CA LEU A 23 -0.98 2.97 8.18
C LEU A 23 -1.64 2.19 9.32
N ARG A 24 -0.85 1.49 10.14
CA ARG A 24 -1.35 0.81 11.34
C ARG A 24 -1.92 1.81 12.35
N LYS A 25 -1.25 2.93 12.58
CA LYS A 25 -1.74 4.03 13.44
C LYS A 25 -3.02 4.67 12.91
N ALA A 26 -3.21 4.71 11.60
CA ALA A 26 -4.45 5.16 10.97
C ALA A 26 -5.61 4.15 11.10
N GLY A 27 -5.37 2.96 11.68
CA GLY A 27 -6.39 1.94 11.89
C GLY A 27 -6.51 0.94 10.74
N CYS A 28 -5.48 0.79 9.89
CA CYS A 28 -5.47 -0.25 8.88
C CYS A 28 -5.40 -1.64 9.52
N GLU A 29 -6.41 -2.48 9.26
CA GLU A 29 -6.49 -3.84 9.78
C GLU A 29 -5.40 -4.72 9.14
N ARG A 30 -5.13 -4.48 7.86
CA ARG A 30 -4.11 -5.19 7.08
C ARG A 30 -3.32 -4.21 6.24
N VAL A 31 -2.01 -4.43 6.12
CA VAL A 31 -1.13 -3.64 5.26
C VAL A 31 -0.47 -4.56 4.24
N PHE A 32 -0.52 -4.17 2.97
CA PHE A 32 0.15 -4.81 1.86
C PHE A 32 1.35 -3.95 1.42
N GLU A 33 2.41 -4.59 0.94
CA GLU A 33 3.69 -3.93 0.70
C GLU A 33 4.26 -4.34 -0.65
N ASP A 34 4.87 -3.40 -1.38
CA ASP A 34 5.59 -3.67 -2.62
C ASP A 34 6.96 -2.98 -2.65
N THR A 35 7.93 -3.69 -3.21
CA THR A 35 9.24 -3.14 -3.61
C THR A 35 9.28 -3.05 -5.12
N ALA A 36 8.69 -1.98 -5.66
CA ALA A 36 8.62 -1.72 -7.10
C ALA A 36 8.56 -0.22 -7.36
N SER A 37 9.17 0.26 -8.45
CA SER A 37 8.96 1.63 -8.91
C SER A 37 7.49 1.88 -9.23
N GLY A 38 6.98 3.08 -8.92
CA GLY A 38 5.59 3.45 -9.19
C GLY A 38 5.21 3.49 -10.68
N ALA A 39 6.19 3.41 -11.59
CA ALA A 39 5.99 3.27 -13.02
C ALA A 39 5.85 1.81 -13.49
N LYS A 40 6.18 0.82 -12.64
CA LYS A 40 6.05 -0.60 -13.00
C LYS A 40 4.59 -1.05 -12.85
N ALA A 41 4.14 -1.85 -13.80
CA ALA A 41 2.83 -2.49 -13.73
C ALA A 41 2.81 -3.66 -12.73
N ASP A 42 3.94 -4.36 -12.59
CA ASP A 42 4.05 -5.52 -11.69
C ASP A 42 4.19 -5.07 -10.23
N ARG A 43 3.09 -5.23 -9.50
CA ARG A 43 2.86 -4.82 -8.11
C ARG A 43 1.95 -5.86 -7.42
N PRO A 44 2.50 -7.03 -7.05
CA PRO A 44 1.71 -8.11 -6.47
C PRO A 44 1.04 -7.70 -5.16
N GLY A 45 1.71 -6.89 -4.32
CA GLY A 45 1.12 -6.39 -3.07
C GLY A 45 -0.12 -5.52 -3.31
N LEU A 46 -0.08 -4.65 -4.33
CA LEU A 46 -1.26 -3.86 -4.72
C LEU A 46 -2.38 -4.74 -5.27
N ALA A 47 -2.05 -5.73 -6.10
CA ALA A 47 -3.03 -6.64 -6.65
C ALA A 47 -3.74 -7.43 -5.55
N ASP A 48 -2.98 -7.93 -4.57
CA ASP A 48 -3.53 -8.63 -3.39
C ASP A 48 -4.40 -7.71 -2.52
N ALA A 49 -3.98 -6.46 -2.32
CA ALA A 49 -4.79 -5.48 -1.59
C ALA A 49 -6.13 -5.24 -2.29
N LEU A 50 -6.11 -5.06 -3.61
CA LEU A 50 -7.32 -4.85 -4.42
C LEU A 50 -8.23 -6.08 -4.44
N ALA A 51 -7.65 -7.28 -4.49
CA ALA A 51 -8.40 -8.53 -4.42
C ALA A 51 -9.01 -8.78 -3.03
N TYR A 52 -8.39 -8.26 -1.98
CA TYR A 52 -8.88 -8.37 -0.61
C TYR A 52 -10.04 -7.39 -0.31
N LEU A 53 -10.01 -6.20 -0.90
CA LEU A 53 -11.04 -5.18 -0.72
C LEU A 53 -12.42 -5.69 -1.16
N ARG A 54 -13.43 -5.33 -0.37
CA ARG A 54 -14.84 -5.55 -0.70
C ARG A 54 -15.54 -4.21 -0.89
N ALA A 55 -16.76 -4.26 -1.42
CA ALA A 55 -17.59 -3.06 -1.52
C ALA A 55 -17.79 -2.41 -0.14
N GLY A 56 -17.45 -1.13 -0.03
CA GLY A 56 -17.53 -0.36 1.21
C GLY A 56 -16.27 -0.38 2.08
N ASP A 57 -15.19 -1.05 1.65
CA ASP A 57 -13.87 -0.92 2.26
C ASP A 57 -13.08 0.25 1.64
N VAL A 58 -12.05 0.70 2.36
CA VAL A 58 -11.22 1.83 1.95
C VAL A 58 -9.76 1.41 1.86
N LEU A 59 -9.13 1.67 0.71
CA LEU A 59 -7.69 1.54 0.54
C LEU A 59 -7.00 2.83 1.01
N ALA A 60 -6.24 2.75 2.10
CA ALA A 60 -5.40 3.82 2.61
C ALA A 60 -3.98 3.69 2.07
N VAL A 61 -3.43 4.81 1.61
CA VAL A 61 -2.02 4.93 1.20
C VAL A 61 -1.37 6.06 1.97
N TRP A 62 -0.09 5.93 2.29
CA TRP A 62 0.60 6.96 3.07
C TRP A 62 0.71 8.29 2.31
N ARG A 63 0.95 8.22 1.01
CA ARG A 63 0.96 9.34 0.06
C ARG A 63 0.52 8.86 -1.32
N LEU A 64 -0.07 9.73 -2.12
CA LEU A 64 -0.56 9.40 -3.47
C LEU A 64 0.54 8.84 -4.39
N ASP A 65 1.79 9.31 -4.27
CA ASP A 65 2.94 8.81 -5.04
C ASP A 65 3.30 7.34 -4.73
N ARG A 66 2.78 6.79 -3.63
CA ARG A 66 2.93 5.38 -3.28
C ARG A 66 1.97 4.50 -4.07
N LEU A 67 0.79 5.01 -4.44
CA LEU A 67 -0.19 4.28 -5.26
C LEU A 67 0.22 4.22 -6.73
N GLY A 68 0.81 5.28 -7.27
CA GLY A 68 1.24 5.33 -8.66
C GLY A 68 2.00 6.62 -8.97
N ARG A 69 2.77 6.59 -10.06
CA ARG A 69 3.40 7.76 -10.64
C ARG A 69 2.83 7.96 -12.05
N SER A 70 2.39 9.17 -12.37
CA SER A 70 2.02 9.57 -13.73
C SER A 70 3.18 9.46 -14.71
#